data_AF-A0A1V8TQS7-F1
#
_entry.id   AF-A0A1V8TQS7-F1
#
_cell.length_a   1.000
_cell.length_b   1.000
_cell.length_c   1.000
_cell.angle_alpha   90.00
_cell.angle_beta   90.00
_cell.angle_gamma   90.00
#
_symmetry.space_group_name_H-M   'P 1'
#
loop_
_entity.id
_entity.type
_entity.pdbx_description
1 polymer ?
#
loop_
_entity_poly.entity_id
_entity_poly.type
_entity_poly.pdbx_seq_one_letter_code
_entity_poly.pdbx_strand_id
1 'polypeptide(L)'
;MSSYWLPIHITSCQYSAGANLCMPHTCDIYTVKANDTCYGISQAYDIAFTNSQLISWNIDINRGCDNLELLVDNQISPIPTNVVDGTNTKCGKYYEVRGGDTCAGITNNLGIALSDFIFSIR
;
A
#
# COMPACT_ATOMS: atom_id res chain seq x y z
N MET A 1 6.94 -21.94 -30.56
CA MET A 1 7.03 -20.46 -30.64
C MET A 1 5.62 -19.93 -30.43
N SER A 2 5.24 -19.80 -29.15
CA SER A 2 3.85 -19.54 -28.77
C SER A 2 3.63 -18.04 -28.68
N SER A 3 2.76 -17.56 -29.56
CA SER A 3 2.37 -16.17 -29.73
C SER A 3 1.47 -15.74 -28.57
N TYR A 4 1.99 -14.82 -27.75
CA TYR A 4 1.27 -14.11 -26.70
C TYR A 4 0.19 -13.22 -27.31
N TRP A 5 -1.01 -13.78 -27.49
CA TRP A 5 -2.24 -13.02 -27.58
C TRP A 5 -2.92 -13.13 -26.22
N LEU A 6 -2.76 -12.12 -25.38
CA LEU A 6 -3.50 -11.97 -24.13
C LEU A 6 -4.97 -11.70 -24.48
N PRO A 7 -5.94 -12.59 -24.20
CA PRO A 7 -7.33 -12.21 -24.20
C PRO A 7 -7.64 -11.62 -22.84
N ILE A 8 -7.93 -10.32 -22.86
CA ILE A 8 -8.85 -9.59 -22.00
C ILE A 8 -9.84 -10.54 -21.30
N HIS A 9 -9.68 -10.68 -19.98
CA HIS A 9 -10.72 -10.83 -18.94
C HIS A 9 -10.07 -11.37 -17.65
N ILE A 10 -9.32 -10.50 -16.95
CA ILE A 10 -8.89 -10.71 -15.57
C ILE A 10 -10.11 -10.46 -14.65
N THR A 11 -11.12 -11.30 -14.79
CA THR A 11 -12.33 -11.32 -13.94
C THR A 11 -12.36 -12.53 -13.02
N SER A 12 -11.33 -13.40 -13.08
CA SER A 12 -11.23 -14.57 -12.21
C SER A 12 -9.79 -14.89 -11.81
N CYS A 13 -9.69 -15.46 -10.61
CA CYS A 13 -8.48 -15.78 -9.83
C CYS A 13 -7.65 -16.94 -10.38
N GLN A 14 -7.48 -17.00 -11.70
CA GLN A 14 -6.79 -18.09 -12.37
C GLN A 14 -5.43 -17.61 -12.88
N TYR A 15 -4.46 -17.57 -11.97
CA TYR A 15 -3.07 -17.28 -12.31
C TYR A 15 -2.24 -18.56 -12.31
N SER A 16 -1.31 -18.67 -13.25
CA SER A 16 -0.35 -19.77 -13.27
C SER A 16 0.70 -19.58 -12.18
N ALA A 17 1.14 -20.68 -11.56
CA ALA A 17 2.33 -20.65 -10.71
C ALA A 17 3.53 -20.06 -11.47
N GLY A 18 4.29 -19.19 -10.82
CA GLY A 18 5.39 -18.41 -11.39
C GLY A 18 4.97 -17.08 -12.04
N ALA A 19 3.68 -16.73 -12.07
CA ALA A 19 3.24 -15.42 -12.53
C ALA A 19 3.59 -14.33 -11.51
N ASN A 20 4.14 -13.20 -11.97
CA ASN A 20 4.37 -12.01 -11.15
C ASN A 20 3.19 -11.06 -11.26
N LEU A 21 2.45 -10.92 -10.17
CA LEU A 21 1.30 -10.04 -10.08
C LEU A 21 1.72 -8.67 -9.53
N CYS A 22 1.23 -7.62 -10.17
CA CYS A 22 1.41 -6.25 -9.74
C CYS A 22 0.42 -5.93 -8.63
N MET A 23 0.89 -5.77 -7.39
CA MET A 23 0.00 -5.39 -6.29
C MET A 23 -0.06 -3.88 -6.16
N PRO A 24 -1.26 -3.33 -5.88
CA PRO A 24 -1.40 -1.92 -5.51
C PRO A 24 -0.66 -1.68 -4.19
N HIS A 25 -0.27 -0.44 -3.93
CA HIS A 25 0.19 -0.06 -2.60
C HIS A 25 -0.95 -0.29 -1.60
N THR A 26 -0.79 -1.29 -0.72
CA THR A 26 -1.48 -1.29 0.56
C THR A 26 -0.91 -0.15 1.38
N CYS A 27 -1.76 0.74 1.87
CA CYS A 27 -1.32 1.86 2.67
C CYS A 27 -0.69 1.32 3.95
N ASP A 28 0.57 1.64 4.19
CA ASP A 28 1.13 1.44 5.51
C ASP A 28 0.51 2.51 6.41
N ILE A 29 -0.48 2.12 7.21
CA ILE A 29 -1.05 2.96 8.25
C ILE A 29 -0.19 2.86 9.50
N TYR A 30 0.07 4.01 10.12
CA TYR A 30 0.83 4.09 11.37
C TYR A 30 -0.09 4.48 12.51
N THR A 31 -0.07 3.71 13.60
CA THR A 31 -0.76 4.09 14.84
C THR A 31 0.20 4.86 15.72
N VAL A 32 -0.16 6.11 16.05
CA VAL A 32 0.66 6.99 16.87
C VAL A 32 0.78 6.42 18.28
N LYS A 33 2.00 6.38 18.79
CA LYS A 33 2.37 5.87 20.12
C LYS A 33 2.72 7.02 21.05
N ALA A 34 2.63 6.76 22.35
CA ALA A 34 3.08 7.71 23.35
C ALA A 34 4.58 8.05 23.15
N ASN A 35 4.90 9.35 23.23
CA ASN A 35 6.24 9.92 23.00
C ASN A 35 6.77 9.84 21.56
N ASP A 36 5.91 9.57 20.57
CA ASP A 36 6.32 9.69 19.17
C ASP A 36 6.66 11.13 18.79
N THR A 37 7.53 11.25 17.79
CA THR A 37 7.85 12.51 17.12
C THR A 37 7.71 12.31 15.61
N CYS A 38 7.38 13.35 14.83
CA CYS A 38 7.34 13.20 13.36
C CYS A 38 8.65 12.63 12.81
N TYR A 39 9.79 13.05 13.36
CA TYR A 39 11.09 12.56 12.95
C TYR A 39 11.32 11.09 13.34
N GLY A 40 10.88 10.66 14.52
CA GLY A 40 10.91 9.27 14.94
C GLY A 40 10.04 8.37 14.07
N ILE A 41 8.85 8.84 13.70
CA ILE A 41 7.96 8.14 12.77
C ILE A 41 8.63 8.02 11.40
N SER A 42 9.17 9.10 10.84
CA SER A 42 9.93 9.07 9.57
C SER A 42 11.11 8.07 9.60
N GLN A 43 11.88 8.03 10.69
CA GLN A 43 12.97 7.07 10.85
C GLN A 43 12.49 5.60 10.89
N ALA A 44 11.31 5.32 11.44
CA ALA A 44 10.74 3.98 11.43
C ALA A 44 10.40 3.47 10.01
N TYR A 45 10.35 4.38 9.04
CA TYR A 45 10.17 4.11 7.61
C TYR A 45 11.42 4.46 6.80
N ASP A 46 12.61 4.29 7.37
CA ASP A 46 13.89 4.53 6.70
C ASP A 46 14.01 5.94 6.06
N ILE A 47 13.36 6.93 6.67
CA ILE A 47 13.36 8.33 6.21
C ILE A 47 12.74 8.45 4.79
N ALA A 48 11.75 7.63 4.47
CA ALA A 48 11.04 7.66 3.19
C ALA A 48 10.29 8.96 2.91
N PHE A 49 10.03 9.78 3.95
CA PHE A 49 9.35 11.06 3.86
C PHE A 49 9.86 12.05 4.91
N THR A 50 9.63 13.34 4.66
CA THR A 50 9.97 14.43 5.57
C THR A 50 8.83 14.71 6.56
N ASN A 51 9.13 15.42 7.65
CA ASN A 51 8.10 15.91 8.56
C ASN A 51 7.06 16.77 7.83
N SER A 52 7.48 17.63 6.89
CA SER A 52 6.56 18.47 6.12
C SER A 52 5.61 17.66 5.24
N GLN A 53 6.10 16.56 4.67
CA GLN A 53 5.27 15.61 3.93
C GLN A 53 4.26 14.92 4.86
N LEU A 54 4.72 14.37 5.99
CA LEU A 54 3.86 13.73 6.98
C LEU A 54 2.74 14.65 7.47
N ILE A 55 3.08 15.91 7.80
CA ILE A 55 2.11 16.94 8.21
C ILE A 55 1.12 17.25 7.07
N SER A 56 1.61 17.39 5.84
CA SER A 56 0.74 17.72 4.69
C SER A 56 -0.25 16.60 4.37
N TRP A 57 0.06 15.36 4.74
CA TRP A 57 -0.78 14.20 4.50
C TRP A 57 -1.74 13.90 5.64
N ASN A 58 -1.53 14.49 6.81
CA ASN A 58 -2.31 14.21 8.03
C ASN A 58 -2.73 15.53 8.68
N ILE A 59 -3.94 15.99 8.34
CA ILE A 59 -4.48 17.29 8.73
C ILE A 59 -4.56 17.51 10.26
N ASP A 60 -4.66 16.42 11.02
CA ASP A 60 -4.71 16.48 12.48
C ASP A 60 -3.34 16.74 13.12
N ILE A 61 -2.24 16.56 12.36
CA ILE A 61 -0.90 16.94 12.80
C ILE A 61 -0.72 18.44 12.51
N ASN A 62 -0.39 19.21 13.55
CA ASN A 62 -0.19 20.63 13.37
C ASN A 62 1.15 20.93 12.67
N ARG A 63 1.32 22.19 12.25
CA ARG A 63 2.53 22.63 11.53
C ARG A 63 3.84 22.43 12.32
N GLY A 64 3.79 22.44 13.66
CA GLY A 64 4.95 22.23 14.51
C GLY A 64 5.31 20.76 14.73
N CYS A 65 4.38 19.85 14.45
CA CYS A 65 4.41 18.45 14.87
C CYS A 65 4.74 18.27 16.37
N ASP A 66 4.14 19.09 17.20
CA ASP A 66 4.25 19.02 18.66
C ASP A 66 2.96 18.49 19.33
N ASN A 67 1.95 18.12 18.54
CA ASN A 67 0.67 17.65 19.05
C ASN A 67 0.43 16.13 18.95
N LEU A 68 1.47 15.32 18.64
CA LEU A 68 1.33 13.86 18.53
C LEU A 68 0.87 13.20 19.83
N GLU A 69 1.17 13.81 20.98
CA GLU A 69 0.67 13.37 22.29
C GLU A 69 -0.87 13.38 22.40
N LEU A 70 -1.54 14.24 21.63
CA LEU A 70 -3.01 14.31 21.55
C LEU A 70 -3.59 13.30 20.55
N LEU A 71 -2.73 12.68 19.74
CA LEU A 71 -3.10 11.75 18.68
C LEU A 71 -2.71 10.31 19.00
N VAL A 72 -2.28 10.00 20.23
CA VAL A 72 -1.95 8.63 20.63
C VAL A 72 -3.15 7.71 20.34
N ASP A 73 -2.86 6.54 19.78
CA ASP A 73 -3.80 5.54 19.28
C ASP A 73 -4.59 5.94 18.01
N ASN A 74 -4.44 7.17 17.50
CA ASN A 74 -4.98 7.55 16.20
C ASN A 74 -4.11 7.00 15.07
N GLN A 75 -4.76 6.74 13.93
CA GLN A 75 -4.11 6.28 12.71
C GLN A 75 -3.75 7.45 11.82
N ILE A 76 -2.50 7.49 11.38
CA ILE A 76 -2.00 8.44 10.39
C ILE A 76 -1.46 7.68 9.18
N SER A 77 -1.43 8.35 8.03
CA SER A 77 -0.86 7.84 6.80
C SER A 77 0.54 8.43 6.60
N PRO A 78 1.61 7.72 7.00
CA PRO A 78 2.98 8.18 6.81
C PRO A 78 3.38 8.32 5.35
N ILE A 79 2.71 7.61 4.43
CA ILE A 79 2.93 7.69 3.00
C ILE A 79 1.54 7.71 2.33
N PRO A 80 1.19 8.75 1.55
CA PRO A 80 -0.15 8.93 1.03
C PRO A 80 -0.41 7.88 -0.04
N THR A 81 -1.61 7.34 -0.05
CA THR A 81 -2.07 6.35 -1.03
C THR A 81 -3.21 6.92 -1.84
N ASN A 82 -2.88 7.92 -2.67
CA ASN A 82 -3.84 8.52 -3.59
C ASN A 82 -3.06 9.21 -4.72
N VAL A 83 -2.63 8.40 -5.69
CA VAL A 83 -2.05 8.89 -6.95
C VAL A 83 -3.20 9.22 -7.91
N VAL A 84 -3.25 10.47 -8.36
CA VAL A 84 -4.23 11.00 -9.34
C VAL A 84 -3.76 10.78 -10.78
N ASP A 85 -4.72 10.76 -11.70
CA ASP A 85 -4.70 10.15 -13.04
C ASP A 85 -3.53 10.50 -13.98
N GLY A 86 -3.05 9.46 -14.68
CA GLY A 86 -2.04 9.52 -15.74
C GLY A 86 -0.68 8.90 -15.37
N THR A 87 -0.50 8.46 -14.13
CA THR A 87 0.76 7.87 -13.66
C THR A 87 0.73 6.34 -13.78
N ASN A 88 1.76 5.74 -14.39
CA ASN A 88 2.09 4.33 -14.17
C ASN A 88 2.65 4.18 -12.75
N THR A 89 1.89 3.54 -11.87
CA THR A 89 2.24 3.21 -10.48
C THR A 89 2.88 1.83 -10.41
N LYS A 90 4.10 1.69 -10.97
CA LYS A 90 4.92 0.46 -10.87
C LYS A 90 4.76 -0.16 -9.48
N CYS A 91 4.30 -1.41 -9.49
CA CYS A 91 3.79 -2.19 -8.35
C CYS A 91 4.43 -1.81 -7.01
N GLY A 92 3.61 -1.47 -6.01
CA GLY A 92 4.11 -1.25 -4.65
C GLY A 92 4.79 -2.50 -4.09
N LYS A 93 4.40 -3.66 -4.63
CA LYS A 93 5.09 -4.93 -4.47
C LYS A 93 4.74 -5.88 -5.62
N TYR A 94 5.68 -6.71 -6.05
CA TYR A 94 5.40 -7.85 -6.91
C TYR A 94 5.12 -9.08 -6.04
N TYR A 95 4.06 -9.82 -6.37
CA TYR A 95 3.75 -11.10 -5.75
C TYR A 95 3.91 -12.22 -6.78
N GLU A 96 4.79 -13.18 -6.49
CA GLU A 96 4.95 -14.38 -7.31
C GLU A 96 3.95 -15.45 -6.88
N VAL A 97 3.07 -15.86 -7.79
CA VAL A 97 2.05 -16.89 -7.56
C VAL A 97 2.72 -18.24 -7.37
N ARG A 98 2.38 -18.91 -6.27
CA ARG A 98 2.84 -20.27 -5.95
C ARG A 98 1.78 -21.29 -6.34
N GLY A 99 2.22 -22.53 -6.55
CA GLY A 99 1.29 -23.65 -6.78
C GLY A 99 0.36 -23.84 -5.58
N GLY A 100 -0.94 -23.64 -5.78
CA GLY A 100 -1.96 -23.75 -4.74
C GLY A 100 -2.46 -22.41 -4.19
N ASP A 101 -1.89 -21.27 -4.63
CA ASP A 101 -2.43 -19.97 -4.26
C ASP A 101 -3.82 -19.75 -4.83
N THR A 102 -4.67 -19.10 -4.03
CA THR A 102 -6.00 -18.64 -4.44
C THR A 102 -6.07 -17.14 -4.17
N CYS A 103 -6.91 -16.39 -4.90
CA CYS A 103 -7.07 -14.96 -4.56
C CYS A 103 -7.46 -14.76 -3.11
N ALA A 104 -8.40 -15.55 -2.59
CA ALA A 104 -8.81 -15.44 -1.19
C ALA A 104 -7.63 -15.62 -0.23
N GLY A 105 -6.74 -16.59 -0.52
CA GLY A 105 -5.50 -16.78 0.24
C GLY A 105 -4.54 -15.60 0.13
N ILE A 106 -4.32 -15.10 -1.09
CA ILE A 106 -3.43 -13.96 -1.35
C ILE A 106 -3.98 -12.69 -0.69
N THR A 107 -5.27 -12.38 -0.86
CA THR A 107 -5.92 -11.18 -0.32
C THR A 107 -5.97 -11.19 1.19
N ASN A 108 -6.23 -12.34 1.81
CA ASN A 108 -6.17 -12.49 3.27
C ASN A 108 -4.75 -12.28 3.79
N ASN A 109 -3.75 -12.82 3.11
CA ASN A 109 -2.35 -12.65 3.50
C ASN A 109 -1.84 -11.22 3.31
N LEU A 110 -2.39 -10.48 2.34
CA LEU A 110 -2.04 -9.09 2.05
C LEU A 110 -2.94 -8.07 2.78
N GLY A 111 -4.00 -8.52 3.47
CA GLY A 111 -4.93 -7.63 4.17
C GLY A 111 -5.74 -6.71 3.25
N ILE A 112 -5.98 -7.13 2.01
CA ILE A 112 -6.72 -6.35 1.00
C ILE A 112 -8.07 -6.98 0.69
N ALA A 113 -9.06 -6.17 0.33
CA ALA A 113 -10.33 -6.71 -0.15
C ALA A 113 -10.14 -7.38 -1.51
N LEU A 114 -10.91 -8.45 -1.77
CA LEU A 114 -10.90 -9.12 -3.07
C LEU A 114 -11.29 -8.18 -4.22
N SER A 115 -12.19 -7.22 -3.95
CA SER A 115 -12.58 -6.18 -4.91
C SER A 115 -11.39 -5.30 -5.29
N ASP A 116 -10.58 -4.89 -4.31
CA ASP A 116 -9.44 -4.01 -4.50
C ASP A 116 -8.31 -4.76 -5.20
N PHE A 117 -8.09 -6.02 -4.80
CA PHE A 117 -7.18 -6.93 -5.50
C PHE A 117 -7.53 -7.09 -6.98
N ILE A 118 -8.80 -7.36 -7.30
CA ILE A 118 -9.26 -7.51 -8.69
C ILE A 118 -9.16 -6.19 -9.47
N PHE A 119 -9.37 -5.06 -8.81
CA PHE A 119 -9.24 -3.74 -9.43
C PHE A 119 -7.79 -3.45 -9.83
N SER A 120 -6.82 -3.85 -9.00
CA SER A 120 -5.42 -3.45 -9.16
C SER A 120 -4.56 -4.31 -10.09
N ILE A 121 -5.09 -5.44 -10.52
CA ILE A 121 -4.43 -6.37 -11.47
C ILE A 121 -4.98 -6.25 -12.90
N ARG A 122 -5.89 -5.29 -13.15
CA ARG A 122 -6.47 -5.01 -14.47
C ARG A 122 -5.58 -4.12 -15.31
#